data_AF-A0A9X3C7E1-F1
#
_entry.id   AF-A0A9X3C7E1-F1
#
_cell.length_a   1.000
_cell.length_b   1.000
_cell.length_c   1.000
_cell.angle_alpha   90.00
_cell.angle_beta   90.00
_cell.angle_gamma   90.00
#
_symmetry.space_group_name_H-M   'P 1'
#
loop_
_entity.id
_entity.type
_entity.pdbx_description
1 polymer ?
#
loop_
_entity_poly.entity_id
_entity_poly.type
_entity_poly.pdbx_seq_one_letter_code
_entity_poly.pdbx_strand_id
1 'polypeptide(L)'
;MKNFLCLFSALTLVLASCSNDDNNNSEDEVSAIVPKTLNYTSIDFPSENETYVTTYKGNKIVSSKDSGGRTDYIYEGNLIVKEVNYDTESESGKDVKSDEIIYVYANGKLASSYYNEGFSASFPDGQYKRRKVFTHNIDGTVKVEKYNTNSTSGIEVKSNYIEVLTFANGNLVKSVESNSESNDTFTATYEYDAKNNPLKNILGFSLLIEHSEGEGANSSVNNVVKYTVSYSVNAESNVYKRELVYDGNGFPTKITNYKKDGVTVNLINEYTY
;
A
#
# COMPACT_ATOMS: atom_id res chain seq x y z
N MET A 1 25.51 8.75 62.42
CA MET A 1 26.08 8.77 61.06
C MET A 1 25.06 9.37 60.13
N LYS A 2 25.47 10.43 59.41
CA LYS A 2 24.90 11.10 58.21
C LYS A 2 23.38 11.07 58.05
N ASN A 3 22.77 12.26 57.93
CA ASN A 3 21.87 12.52 56.81
C ASN A 3 21.94 13.99 56.41
N PHE A 4 22.08 14.17 55.10
CA PHE A 4 22.54 15.34 54.38
C PHE A 4 21.45 16.40 54.22
N LEU A 5 21.94 17.63 54.03
CA LEU A 5 21.25 18.89 53.81
C LEU A 5 20.05 18.84 52.86
N CYS A 6 19.02 19.59 53.24
CA CYS A 6 18.06 20.22 52.34
C CYS A 6 18.77 21.22 51.42
N LEU A 7 18.53 21.12 50.11
CA LEU A 7 18.66 22.24 49.18
C LEU A 7 17.37 22.33 48.37
N PHE A 8 16.51 23.26 48.76
CA PHE A 8 15.50 23.85 47.91
C PHE A 8 16.22 24.92 47.07
N SER A 9 16.30 24.70 45.76
CA SER A 9 16.63 25.77 44.81
C SER A 9 15.45 25.92 43.85
N ALA A 10 14.81 27.07 43.95
CA ALA A 10 13.80 27.57 43.04
C ALA A 10 14.41 27.74 41.65
N LEU A 11 13.65 27.35 40.61
CA LEU A 11 13.79 27.95 39.30
C LEU A 11 12.40 28.21 38.73
N THR A 12 12.02 29.48 38.82
CA THR A 12 10.91 30.10 38.10
C THR A 12 11.17 30.02 36.60
N LEU A 13 10.28 29.36 35.85
CA LEU A 13 10.18 29.54 34.41
C LEU A 13 8.93 30.36 34.12
N VAL A 14 9.16 31.66 33.97
CA VAL A 14 8.26 32.57 33.27
C VAL A 14 8.57 32.44 31.78
N LEU A 15 7.63 31.92 31.01
CA LEU A 15 7.56 32.17 29.56
C LEU A 15 6.09 32.41 29.19
N ALA A 16 5.62 33.60 29.54
CA ALA A 16 4.62 34.29 28.75
C ALA A 16 5.39 35.04 27.66
N SER A 17 5.23 34.63 26.40
CA SER A 17 5.41 35.50 25.25
C SER A 17 4.62 34.92 24.08
N CYS A 18 3.32 35.21 24.07
CA CYS A 18 2.56 35.29 22.83
C CYS A 18 3.14 36.46 22.03
N SER A 19 4.02 36.16 21.07
CA SER A 19 4.24 37.05 19.94
C SER A 19 3.33 36.56 18.82
N ASN A 20 2.30 37.35 18.54
CA ASN A 20 1.61 37.32 17.26
C ASN A 20 2.65 37.64 16.19
N ASP A 21 3.05 36.65 15.41
CA ASP A 21 3.52 36.90 14.06
C ASP A 21 2.60 36.10 13.12
N ASP A 22 1.62 36.83 12.58
CA ASP A 22 0.91 36.47 11.36
C ASP A 22 1.92 36.49 10.21
N ASN A 23 2.81 35.50 10.16
CA ASN A 23 3.55 35.20 8.94
C ASN A 23 2.64 34.34 8.07
N ASN A 24 1.96 35.03 7.15
CA ASN A 24 1.62 34.52 5.83
C ASN A 24 2.87 33.94 5.18
N ASN A 25 3.26 32.73 5.58
CA ASN A 25 4.09 31.86 4.77
C ASN A 25 3.15 31.24 3.72
N SER A 26 2.82 32.04 2.71
CA SER A 26 2.69 31.53 1.36
C SER A 26 4.10 31.11 0.90
N GLU A 27 4.62 30.04 1.51
CA GLU A 27 5.61 29.23 0.82
C GLU A 27 4.81 28.53 -0.27
N ASP A 28 5.13 28.83 -1.52
CA ASP A 28 4.67 28.07 -2.67
C ASP A 28 4.92 26.59 -2.37
N GLU A 29 3.88 25.87 -1.91
CA GLU A 29 3.91 24.42 -1.87
C GLU A 29 4.16 24.01 -3.32
N VAL A 30 5.37 23.54 -3.62
CA VAL A 30 5.63 22.83 -4.86
C VAL A 30 4.67 21.65 -4.85
N SER A 31 3.54 21.80 -5.55
CA SER A 31 2.50 20.80 -5.62
C SER A 31 3.17 19.50 -6.03
N ALA A 32 3.17 18.51 -5.14
CA ALA A 32 3.82 17.24 -5.42
C ALA A 32 3.23 16.63 -6.69
N ILE A 33 4.09 16.08 -7.56
CA ILE A 33 3.64 15.42 -8.78
C ILE A 33 2.94 14.12 -8.36
N VAL A 34 1.64 14.03 -8.63
CA VAL A 34 0.79 12.87 -8.31
C VAL A 34 -0.08 12.54 -9.52
N PRO A 35 -0.35 11.25 -9.81
CA PRO A 35 -1.11 10.88 -10.99
C PRO A 35 -2.60 11.24 -10.81
N LYS A 36 -3.16 12.01 -11.73
CA LYS A 36 -4.57 12.42 -11.73
C LYS A 36 -5.47 11.40 -12.41
N THR A 37 -4.99 10.82 -13.51
CA THR A 37 -5.71 9.77 -14.22
C THR A 37 -4.80 8.61 -14.58
N LEU A 38 -5.38 7.42 -14.63
CA LEU A 38 -4.78 6.21 -15.19
C LEU A 38 -5.76 5.62 -16.21
N ASN A 39 -5.33 5.56 -17.47
CA ASN A 39 -6.05 4.82 -18.50
C ASN A 39 -5.50 3.39 -18.52
N TYR A 40 -6.36 2.42 -18.23
CA TYR A 40 -6.07 1.00 -18.26
C TYR A 40 -6.56 0.41 -19.58
N THR A 41 -5.68 -0.27 -20.30
CA THR A 41 -6.00 -0.95 -21.56
C THR A 41 -5.57 -2.41 -21.51
N SER A 42 -6.53 -3.32 -21.46
CA SER A 42 -6.32 -4.76 -21.58
C SER A 42 -6.25 -5.17 -23.06
N ILE A 43 -5.25 -5.97 -23.44
CA ILE A 43 -5.13 -6.47 -24.82
C ILE A 43 -6.12 -7.61 -25.06
N ASP A 44 -6.28 -8.51 -24.09
CA ASP A 44 -7.13 -9.70 -24.23
C ASP A 44 -8.61 -9.37 -23.95
N PHE A 45 -8.89 -8.34 -23.15
CA PHE A 45 -10.25 -7.97 -22.71
C PHE A 45 -10.53 -6.46 -22.90
N PRO A 46 -10.65 -5.96 -24.14
CA PRO A 46 -10.86 -4.52 -24.38
C PRO A 46 -12.15 -3.94 -23.78
N SER A 47 -13.14 -4.80 -23.46
CA SER A 47 -14.36 -4.39 -22.76
C SER A 47 -14.13 -4.02 -21.30
N GLU A 48 -12.98 -4.38 -20.73
CA GLU A 48 -12.55 -4.05 -19.36
C GLU A 48 -11.65 -2.79 -19.34
N ASN A 49 -11.52 -2.08 -20.46
CA ASN A 49 -10.75 -0.85 -20.50
C ASN A 49 -11.44 0.23 -19.68
N GLU A 50 -10.69 0.83 -18.77
CA GLU A 50 -11.24 1.74 -17.77
C GLU A 50 -10.33 2.97 -17.60
N THR A 51 -10.93 4.05 -17.10
CA THR A 51 -10.19 5.25 -16.70
C THR A 51 -10.40 5.50 -15.22
N TYR A 52 -9.33 5.39 -14.47
CA TYR A 52 -9.29 5.74 -13.06
C TYR A 52 -9.05 7.23 -12.92
N VAL A 53 -9.83 7.89 -12.08
CA VAL A 53 -9.66 9.29 -11.71
C VAL A 53 -9.39 9.39 -10.22
N THR A 54 -8.26 9.99 -9.87
CA THR A 54 -7.82 10.12 -8.49
C THR A 54 -7.96 11.57 -8.01
N THR A 55 -8.56 11.73 -6.83
CA THR A 55 -8.74 13.02 -6.15
C THR A 55 -7.77 13.13 -4.99
N TYR A 56 -7.21 14.32 -4.80
CA TYR A 56 -6.19 14.59 -3.77
C TYR A 56 -6.52 15.82 -2.93
N LYS A 57 -5.95 15.84 -1.72
CA LYS A 57 -5.80 17.03 -0.88
C LYS A 57 -4.31 17.23 -0.63
N GLY A 58 -3.68 18.14 -1.36
CA GLY A 58 -2.21 18.20 -1.45
C GLY A 58 -1.68 16.90 -2.07
N ASN A 59 -0.77 16.23 -1.38
CA ASN A 59 -0.24 14.92 -1.76
C ASN A 59 -0.86 13.74 -0.98
N LYS A 60 -2.02 13.95 -0.34
CA LYS A 60 -2.83 12.87 0.23
C LYS A 60 -3.87 12.45 -0.79
N ILE A 61 -3.86 11.17 -1.16
CA ILE A 61 -4.96 10.59 -1.95
C ILE A 61 -6.24 10.63 -1.10
N VAL A 62 -7.33 11.12 -1.66
CA VAL A 62 -8.64 11.14 -1.00
C VAL A 62 -9.47 9.97 -1.52
N SER A 63 -9.51 9.80 -2.83
CA SER A 63 -10.24 8.70 -3.47
C SER A 63 -9.68 8.39 -4.85
N SER A 64 -9.83 7.15 -5.31
CA SER A 64 -9.66 6.74 -6.71
C SER A 64 -10.94 6.07 -7.20
N LYS A 65 -11.43 6.39 -8.39
CA LYS A 65 -12.68 5.82 -8.92
C LYS A 65 -12.61 5.54 -10.41
N ASP A 66 -13.36 4.56 -10.87
CA ASP A 66 -13.62 4.24 -12.28
C ASP A 66 -15.14 4.11 -12.52
N SER A 67 -15.54 3.39 -13.57
CA SER A 67 -16.96 3.13 -13.85
C SER A 67 -17.59 2.08 -12.92
N GLY A 68 -16.77 1.16 -12.39
CA GLY A 68 -17.19 0.02 -11.58
C GLY A 68 -17.20 0.31 -10.08
N GLY A 69 -16.39 1.25 -9.59
CA GLY A 69 -16.25 1.47 -8.16
C GLY A 69 -15.43 2.67 -7.73
N ARG A 70 -15.22 2.76 -6.42
CA ARG A 70 -14.38 3.77 -5.76
C ARG A 70 -13.64 3.19 -4.56
N THR A 71 -12.40 3.61 -4.37
CA THR A 71 -11.64 3.45 -3.13
C THR A 71 -11.50 4.80 -2.44
N ASP A 72 -11.86 4.87 -1.16
CA ASP A 72 -11.66 6.04 -0.30
C ASP A 72 -10.51 5.79 0.70
N TYR A 73 -9.68 6.81 0.93
CA TYR A 73 -8.51 6.73 1.80
C TYR A 73 -8.66 7.67 3.01
N ILE A 74 -8.48 7.14 4.21
CA ILE A 74 -8.61 7.87 5.47
C ILE A 74 -7.24 7.98 6.14
N TYR A 75 -6.93 9.17 6.66
CA TYR A 75 -5.63 9.50 7.22
C TYR A 75 -5.69 9.88 8.70
N GLU A 76 -4.64 9.51 9.43
CA GLU A 76 -4.25 10.14 10.69
C GLU A 76 -2.88 10.81 10.50
N GLY A 77 -2.85 12.14 10.53
CA GLY A 77 -1.65 12.88 10.13
C GLY A 77 -1.26 12.52 8.69
N ASN A 78 -0.07 11.96 8.49
CA ASN A 78 0.46 11.55 7.18
C ASN A 78 0.41 10.04 6.95
N LEU A 79 -0.29 9.29 7.80
CA LEU A 79 -0.45 7.84 7.70
C LEU A 79 -1.83 7.51 7.15
N ILE A 80 -1.90 6.61 6.17
CA ILE A 80 -3.16 6.03 5.69
C ILE A 80 -3.59 4.99 6.71
N VAL A 81 -4.68 5.23 7.43
CA VAL A 81 -5.18 4.31 8.46
C VAL A 81 -6.31 3.42 7.97
N LYS A 82 -6.92 3.75 6.82
CA LYS A 82 -7.99 2.94 6.24
C LYS A 82 -8.15 3.15 4.74
N GLU A 83 -8.43 2.06 4.03
CA GLU A 83 -8.97 2.02 2.67
C GLU A 83 -10.39 1.46 2.73
N VAL A 84 -11.33 2.07 2.00
CA VAL A 84 -12.70 1.56 1.86
C VAL A 84 -13.04 1.43 0.39
N ASN A 85 -13.35 0.21 -0.04
CA ASN A 85 -13.73 -0.08 -1.41
C ASN A 85 -15.25 -0.13 -1.53
N TYR A 86 -15.74 0.40 -2.66
CA TYR A 86 -17.14 0.48 -3.00
C TYR A 86 -17.34 -0.05 -4.42
N ASP A 87 -18.35 -0.90 -4.59
CA ASP A 87 -18.84 -1.31 -5.88
C ASP A 87 -20.05 -0.44 -6.27
N THR A 88 -20.13 -0.07 -7.53
CA THR A 88 -21.23 0.73 -8.10
C THR A 88 -22.35 -0.18 -8.66
N GLU A 89 -22.29 -1.49 -8.39
CA GLU A 89 -22.92 -2.54 -9.20
C GLU A 89 -24.33 -3.02 -8.79
N SER A 90 -25.21 -2.20 -8.21
CA SER A 90 -26.58 -2.71 -7.96
C SER A 90 -27.72 -1.72 -8.09
N GLU A 91 -27.49 -0.45 -7.84
CA GLU A 91 -28.47 0.61 -8.09
C GLU A 91 -27.70 1.80 -8.66
N SER A 92 -28.09 2.27 -9.85
CA SER A 92 -27.46 3.43 -10.48
C SER A 92 -27.39 4.60 -9.49
N GLY A 93 -26.17 5.02 -9.14
CA GLY A 93 -25.91 6.15 -8.25
C GLY A 93 -25.77 5.81 -6.76
N LYS A 94 -25.61 4.54 -6.37
CA LYS A 94 -25.39 4.16 -4.97
C LYS A 94 -24.15 3.30 -4.79
N ASP A 95 -23.19 3.82 -4.04
CA ASP A 95 -22.01 3.07 -3.62
C ASP A 95 -22.39 2.01 -2.59
N VAL A 96 -22.02 0.75 -2.84
CA VAL A 96 -22.13 -0.34 -1.88
C VAL A 96 -20.74 -0.71 -1.41
N LYS A 97 -20.49 -0.61 -0.10
CA LYS A 97 -19.20 -0.98 0.48
C LYS A 97 -18.92 -2.46 0.25
N SER A 98 -17.87 -2.79 -0.49
CA SER A 98 -17.47 -4.15 -0.81
C SER A 98 -16.52 -4.71 0.24
N ASP A 99 -15.44 -4.00 0.51
CA ASP A 99 -14.45 -4.33 1.54
C ASP A 99 -13.85 -3.08 2.21
N GLU A 100 -13.15 -3.28 3.33
CA GLU A 100 -12.24 -2.26 3.88
C GLU A 100 -10.95 -2.90 4.38
N ILE A 101 -9.87 -2.12 4.35
CA ILE A 101 -8.60 -2.44 5.00
C ILE A 101 -8.31 -1.39 6.05
N ILE A 102 -8.03 -1.81 7.29
CA ILE A 102 -7.63 -0.93 8.39
C ILE A 102 -6.16 -1.17 8.71
N TYR A 103 -5.36 -0.11 8.76
CA TYR A 103 -3.93 -0.17 9.03
C TYR A 103 -3.62 0.31 10.44
N VAL A 104 -2.78 -0.45 11.15
CA VAL A 104 -2.31 -0.13 12.49
C VAL A 104 -0.80 0.01 12.47
N TYR A 105 -0.31 1.12 13.01
CA TYR A 105 1.10 1.46 13.01
C TYR A 105 1.69 1.39 14.42
N ALA A 106 2.95 0.98 14.51
CA ALA A 106 3.76 1.06 15.72
C ALA A 106 5.15 1.58 15.35
N ASN A 107 5.64 2.58 16.09
CA ASN A 107 6.96 3.18 15.85
C ASN A 107 7.15 3.65 14.40
N GLY A 108 6.10 4.22 13.79
CA GLY A 108 6.13 4.71 12.40
C GLY A 108 6.15 3.62 11.32
N LYS A 109 6.00 2.35 11.68
CA LYS A 109 5.96 1.21 10.75
C LYS A 109 4.62 0.51 10.81
N LEU A 110 4.18 -0.07 9.70
CA LEU A 110 2.96 -0.88 9.67
C LEU A 110 3.15 -2.11 10.55
N ALA A 111 2.30 -2.28 11.56
CA ALA A 111 2.36 -3.37 12.54
C ALA A 111 1.32 -4.45 12.26
N SER A 112 0.12 -4.05 11.82
CA SER A 112 -0.91 -4.98 11.36
C SER A 112 -1.87 -4.32 10.38
N SER A 113 -2.58 -5.16 9.63
CA SER A 113 -3.74 -4.75 8.83
C SER A 113 -4.92 -5.68 9.07
N TYR A 114 -6.12 -5.15 8.91
CA TYR A 114 -7.38 -5.88 9.06
C TYR A 114 -8.18 -5.72 7.77
N TYR A 115 -8.49 -6.83 7.11
CA TYR A 115 -9.34 -6.87 5.94
C TYR A 115 -10.72 -7.38 6.36
N ASN A 116 -11.77 -6.61 6.04
CA ASN A 116 -13.16 -6.98 6.33
C ASN A 116 -13.98 -6.93 5.03
N GLU A 117 -14.75 -7.99 4.76
CA GLU A 117 -15.65 -8.09 3.60
C GLU A 117 -16.99 -8.73 4.00
N GLY A 118 -17.99 -8.69 3.11
CA GLY A 118 -19.30 -9.31 3.32
C GLY A 118 -20.19 -8.51 4.28
N PHE A 119 -20.29 -7.21 4.07
CA PHE A 119 -21.13 -6.32 4.87
C PHE A 119 -22.62 -6.60 4.66
N SER A 120 -23.38 -6.67 5.75
CA SER A 120 -24.84 -6.81 5.72
C SER A 120 -25.45 -6.31 7.03
N ALA A 121 -26.78 -6.26 7.12
CA ALA A 121 -27.45 -5.91 8.37
C ALA A 121 -27.08 -6.86 9.54
N SER A 122 -26.82 -8.14 9.25
CA SER A 122 -26.39 -9.13 10.24
C SER A 122 -24.89 -9.04 10.55
N PHE A 123 -24.09 -8.48 9.65
CA PHE A 123 -22.64 -8.34 9.76
C PHE A 123 -22.20 -6.91 9.41
N PRO A 124 -22.55 -5.91 10.24
CA PRO A 124 -22.25 -4.50 9.95
C PRO A 124 -20.75 -4.21 9.90
N ASP A 125 -19.93 -5.03 10.57
CA ASP A 125 -18.47 -4.92 10.60
C ASP A 125 -17.78 -5.93 9.67
N GLY A 126 -18.51 -6.52 8.72
CA GLY A 126 -18.03 -7.56 7.81
C GLY A 126 -18.17 -8.97 8.38
N GLN A 127 -18.60 -9.90 7.51
CA GLN A 127 -18.74 -11.32 7.85
C GLN A 127 -17.38 -12.01 7.86
N TYR A 128 -16.53 -11.71 6.88
CA TYR A 128 -15.22 -12.34 6.75
C TYR A 128 -14.15 -11.35 7.16
N LYS A 129 -13.38 -11.71 8.19
CA LYS A 129 -12.33 -10.85 8.76
C LYS A 129 -11.00 -11.58 8.76
N ARG A 130 -10.00 -10.94 8.17
CA ARG A 130 -8.62 -11.44 8.12
C ARG A 130 -7.70 -10.38 8.71
N ARG A 131 -6.65 -10.82 9.39
CA ARG A 131 -5.63 -9.92 9.94
C ARG A 131 -4.25 -10.37 9.51
N LYS A 132 -3.40 -9.41 9.13
CA LYS A 132 -1.97 -9.65 8.93
C LYS A 132 -1.19 -8.96 10.04
N VAL A 133 -0.13 -9.60 10.52
CA VAL A 133 0.84 -9.03 11.46
C VAL A 133 2.19 -8.93 10.77
N PHE A 134 2.82 -7.76 10.87
CA PHE A 134 4.09 -7.45 10.24
C PHE A 134 5.18 -7.28 11.31
N THR A 135 6.14 -8.21 11.35
CA THR A 135 7.29 -8.13 12.24
C THR A 135 8.51 -7.64 11.47
N HIS A 136 8.97 -6.44 11.77
CA HIS A 136 10.11 -5.80 11.12
C HIS A 136 11.43 -6.20 11.78
N ASN A 137 12.33 -6.81 11.03
CA ASN A 137 13.63 -7.25 11.51
C ASN A 137 14.73 -6.22 11.21
N ILE A 138 15.85 -6.33 11.92
CA ILE A 138 17.01 -5.41 11.78
C ILE A 138 17.71 -5.61 10.43
N ASP A 139 17.63 -6.80 9.86
CA ASP A 139 18.26 -7.17 8.58
C ASP A 139 17.50 -6.64 7.34
N GLY A 140 16.45 -5.86 7.52
CA GLY A 140 15.62 -5.33 6.44
C GLY A 140 14.53 -6.28 5.93
N THR A 141 14.34 -7.43 6.60
CA THR A 141 13.22 -8.32 6.31
C THR A 141 11.98 -7.98 7.14
N VAL A 142 10.80 -8.32 6.60
CA VAL A 142 9.53 -8.27 7.32
C VAL A 142 8.90 -9.66 7.27
N LYS A 143 8.60 -10.22 8.43
CA LYS A 143 7.81 -11.45 8.54
C LYS A 143 6.32 -11.09 8.56
N VAL A 144 5.53 -11.78 7.73
CA VAL A 144 4.08 -11.63 7.65
C VAL A 144 3.41 -12.90 8.17
N GLU A 145 2.46 -12.73 9.08
CA GLU A 145 1.63 -13.80 9.62
C GLU A 145 0.14 -13.49 9.40
N LYS A 146 -0.63 -14.46 8.90
CA LYS A 146 -2.06 -14.31 8.62
C LYS A 146 -2.91 -14.95 9.70
N TYR A 147 -4.03 -14.31 10.01
CA TYR A 147 -5.03 -14.77 10.96
C TYR A 147 -6.42 -14.66 10.34
N ASN A 148 -7.28 -15.63 10.62
CA ASN A 148 -8.68 -15.64 10.17
C ASN A 148 -9.60 -15.65 11.39
N THR A 149 -10.66 -14.84 11.34
CA THR A 149 -11.68 -14.82 12.38
C THR A 149 -12.88 -15.66 11.97
N ASN A 150 -13.31 -16.58 12.85
CA ASN A 150 -14.55 -17.31 12.63
C ASN A 150 -15.75 -16.35 12.77
N SER A 151 -16.58 -16.26 11.73
CA SER A 151 -17.69 -15.31 11.65
C SER A 151 -18.81 -15.55 12.67
N THR A 152 -18.92 -16.77 13.22
CA THR A 152 -19.94 -17.13 14.20
C THR A 152 -19.44 -16.98 15.63
N SER A 153 -18.23 -17.47 15.94
CA SER A 153 -17.69 -17.47 17.29
C SER A 153 -16.86 -16.22 17.62
N GLY A 154 -16.42 -15.47 16.61
CA GLY A 154 -15.50 -14.33 16.77
C GLY A 154 -14.08 -14.75 17.16
N ILE A 155 -13.78 -16.05 17.24
CA ILE A 155 -12.46 -16.55 17.61
C ILE A 155 -11.52 -16.42 16.42
N GLU A 156 -10.35 -15.83 16.67
CA GLU A 156 -9.29 -15.69 15.69
C GLU A 156 -8.30 -16.86 15.77
N VAL A 157 -7.93 -17.39 14.60
CA VAL A 157 -6.99 -18.52 14.47
C VAL A 157 -5.88 -18.14 13.50
N LYS A 158 -4.64 -18.44 13.89
CA LYS A 158 -3.46 -18.25 13.06
C LYS A 158 -3.46 -19.24 11.89
N SER A 159 -3.18 -18.74 10.69
CA SER A 159 -2.98 -19.56 9.49
C SER A 159 -1.62 -20.28 9.52
N ASN A 160 -1.52 -21.38 8.80
CA ASN A 160 -0.26 -22.07 8.49
C ASN A 160 0.60 -21.34 7.44
N TYR A 161 0.11 -20.18 6.97
CA TYR A 161 0.81 -19.27 6.08
C TYR A 161 1.90 -18.47 6.82
N ILE A 162 3.11 -18.49 6.26
CA ILE A 162 4.20 -17.59 6.66
C ILE A 162 4.83 -17.00 5.41
N GLU A 163 5.09 -15.71 5.46
CA GLU A 163 5.76 -14.98 4.38
C GLU A 163 6.92 -14.15 4.94
N VAL A 164 8.00 -14.05 4.18
CA VAL A 164 9.15 -13.22 4.47
C VAL A 164 9.42 -12.31 3.28
N LEU A 165 9.25 -11.01 3.52
CA LEU A 165 9.50 -9.94 2.58
C LEU A 165 10.89 -9.36 2.84
N THR A 166 11.69 -9.15 1.79
CA THR A 166 13.02 -8.55 1.89
C THR A 166 13.02 -7.21 1.17
N PHE A 167 13.32 -6.14 1.88
CA PHE A 167 13.37 -4.79 1.32
C PHE A 167 14.80 -4.29 1.17
N ALA A 168 15.05 -3.56 0.08
CA ALA A 168 16.29 -2.83 -0.13
C ALA A 168 15.97 -1.47 -0.76
N ASN A 169 16.55 -0.40 -0.20
CA ASN A 169 16.40 0.97 -0.71
C ASN A 169 14.94 1.43 -0.90
N GLY A 170 14.02 0.96 -0.05
CA GLY A 170 12.60 1.28 -0.13
C GLY A 170 11.80 0.49 -1.17
N ASN A 171 12.38 -0.56 -1.76
CA ASN A 171 11.73 -1.45 -2.72
C ASN A 171 11.70 -2.89 -2.19
N LEU A 172 10.62 -3.63 -2.46
CA LEU A 172 10.56 -5.07 -2.17
C LEU A 172 11.40 -5.82 -3.19
N VAL A 173 12.50 -6.44 -2.79
CA VAL A 173 13.38 -7.18 -3.74
C VAL A 173 13.09 -8.67 -3.77
N LYS A 174 12.46 -9.21 -2.72
CA LYS A 174 12.11 -10.63 -2.63
C LYS A 174 10.93 -10.88 -1.71
N SER A 175 9.99 -11.73 -2.14
CA SER A 175 8.98 -12.37 -1.30
C SER A 175 9.21 -13.87 -1.28
N VAL A 176 9.07 -14.49 -0.11
CA VAL A 176 9.11 -15.95 0.07
C VAL A 176 7.91 -16.34 0.90
N GLU A 177 6.96 -17.03 0.29
CA GLU A 177 5.75 -17.50 0.94
C GLU A 177 5.82 -19.01 1.13
N SER A 178 5.41 -19.48 2.30
CA SER A 178 5.38 -20.89 2.65
C SER A 178 4.06 -21.24 3.31
N ASN A 179 3.53 -22.41 2.97
CA ASN A 179 2.37 -22.99 3.65
C ASN A 179 2.74 -24.40 4.10
N SER A 180 2.74 -24.63 5.43
CA SER A 180 3.12 -25.92 6.00
C SER A 180 2.16 -27.06 5.68
N GLU A 181 0.95 -26.77 5.18
CA GLU A 181 0.01 -27.82 4.74
C GLU A 181 0.34 -28.35 3.34
N SER A 182 0.75 -27.48 2.42
CA SER A 182 1.08 -27.87 1.04
C SER A 182 2.54 -28.29 0.86
N ASN A 183 3.41 -27.94 1.82
CA ASN A 183 4.87 -28.03 1.68
C ASN A 183 5.41 -27.31 0.43
N ASP A 184 4.64 -26.36 -0.12
CA ASP A 184 5.05 -25.57 -1.26
C ASP A 184 5.57 -24.21 -0.79
N THR A 185 6.63 -23.75 -1.45
CA THR A 185 7.22 -22.43 -1.27
C THR A 185 7.13 -21.67 -2.56
N PHE A 186 6.41 -20.55 -2.53
CA PHE A 186 6.43 -19.56 -3.60
C PHE A 186 7.58 -18.58 -3.34
N THR A 187 8.29 -18.19 -4.39
CA THR A 187 9.32 -17.15 -4.32
C THR A 187 9.11 -16.17 -5.46
N ALA A 188 9.07 -14.88 -5.12
CA ALA A 188 9.12 -13.79 -6.07
C ALA A 188 10.40 -12.98 -5.87
N THR A 189 11.04 -12.57 -6.98
CA THR A 189 12.17 -11.63 -6.99
C THR A 189 11.88 -10.47 -7.93
N TYR A 190 12.23 -9.27 -7.52
CA TYR A 190 11.88 -8.03 -8.22
C TYR A 190 13.14 -7.25 -8.59
N GLU A 191 13.17 -6.77 -9.83
CA GLU A 191 14.21 -5.90 -10.37
C GLU A 191 13.61 -4.53 -10.66
N TYR A 192 14.33 -3.46 -10.34
CA TYR A 192 13.84 -2.09 -10.41
C TYR A 192 14.70 -1.21 -11.32
N ASP A 193 14.08 -0.16 -11.86
CA ASP A 193 14.81 0.98 -12.41
C ASP A 193 15.26 1.96 -11.30
N ALA A 194 15.81 3.11 -11.71
CA ALA A 194 16.16 4.21 -10.82
C ALA A 194 15.16 5.39 -10.86
N LYS A 195 14.00 5.23 -11.53
CA LYS A 195 13.01 6.30 -11.76
C LYS A 195 11.89 6.24 -10.73
N ASN A 196 11.05 7.27 -10.68
CA ASN A 196 10.03 7.39 -9.64
C ASN A 196 8.86 6.46 -9.95
N ASN A 197 8.41 5.71 -8.95
CA ASN A 197 7.12 5.02 -9.00
C ASN A 197 5.96 6.04 -9.10
N PRO A 198 4.86 5.76 -9.83
CA PRO A 198 3.71 6.67 -9.94
C PRO A 198 3.20 7.19 -8.58
N LEU A 199 3.18 6.34 -7.55
CA LEU A 199 2.58 6.68 -6.25
C LEU A 199 3.60 7.11 -5.20
N LYS A 200 4.88 7.27 -5.58
CA LYS A 200 6.00 7.60 -4.67
C LYS A 200 5.74 8.84 -3.81
N ASN A 201 5.06 9.84 -4.37
CA ASN A 201 4.85 11.13 -3.71
C ASN A 201 3.60 11.16 -2.81
N ILE A 202 2.80 10.09 -2.79
CA ILE A 202 1.60 10.02 -1.96
C ILE A 202 2.01 9.73 -0.52
N LEU A 203 1.59 10.58 0.42
CA LEU A 203 1.94 10.44 1.83
C LEU A 203 1.43 9.11 2.40
N GLY A 204 2.28 8.41 3.15
CA GLY A 204 1.94 7.16 3.82
C GLY A 204 1.82 5.94 2.91
N PHE A 205 1.71 6.11 1.59
CA PHE A 205 1.49 5.01 0.66
C PHE A 205 2.66 4.02 0.63
N SER A 206 3.90 4.52 0.77
CA SER A 206 5.10 3.68 0.84
C SER A 206 5.17 2.78 2.08
N LEU A 207 4.30 2.99 3.07
CA LEU A 207 4.24 2.17 4.28
C LEU A 207 3.27 0.98 4.13
N LEU A 208 2.47 0.95 3.07
CA LEU A 208 1.46 -0.08 2.84
C LEU A 208 2.10 -1.31 2.21
N ILE A 209 2.66 -2.17 3.06
CA ILE A 209 3.42 -3.38 2.67
C ILE A 209 2.65 -4.28 1.70
N GLU A 210 1.33 -4.39 1.86
CA GLU A 210 0.49 -5.23 1.01
C GLU A 210 0.37 -4.73 -0.44
N HIS A 211 0.71 -3.46 -0.69
CA HIS A 211 0.78 -2.87 -2.02
C HIS A 211 2.19 -2.97 -2.63
N SER A 212 3.13 -3.69 -2.00
CA SER A 212 4.53 -3.78 -2.46
C SER A 212 4.81 -4.94 -3.41
N GLU A 213 3.84 -5.82 -3.65
CA GLU A 213 4.02 -7.05 -4.42
C GLU A 213 3.48 -6.97 -5.85
N GLY A 214 3.90 -7.93 -6.67
CA GLY A 214 3.43 -8.13 -8.05
C GLY A 214 3.95 -7.11 -9.07
N GLU A 215 3.27 -7.03 -10.22
CA GLU A 215 3.65 -6.14 -11.33
C GLU A 215 3.57 -4.67 -10.95
N GLY A 216 2.59 -4.29 -10.13
CA GLY A 216 2.36 -2.90 -9.72
C GLY A 216 3.38 -2.43 -8.70
N ALA A 217 3.62 -3.24 -7.65
CA ALA A 217 4.45 -2.90 -6.48
C ALA A 217 4.31 -1.42 -6.10
N ASN A 218 3.05 -0.98 -5.99
CA ASN A 218 2.62 0.42 -5.95
C ASN A 218 3.19 1.20 -4.77
N SER A 219 3.56 0.53 -3.67
CA SER A 219 4.19 1.17 -2.51
C SER A 219 5.72 1.30 -2.63
N SER A 220 6.33 0.86 -3.74
CA SER A 220 7.78 0.94 -3.96
C SER A 220 8.23 2.35 -4.31
N VAL A 221 9.50 2.67 -4.02
CA VAL A 221 10.12 3.95 -4.39
C VAL A 221 10.39 4.02 -5.90
N ASN A 222 10.72 2.89 -6.52
CA ASN A 222 11.06 2.77 -7.93
C ASN A 222 10.07 1.88 -8.69
N ASN A 223 10.23 1.83 -10.01
CA ASN A 223 9.39 0.98 -10.85
C ASN A 223 10.02 -0.40 -11.00
N VAL A 224 9.22 -1.45 -10.77
CA VAL A 224 9.58 -2.81 -11.19
C VAL A 224 9.81 -2.81 -12.70
N VAL A 225 10.90 -3.37 -13.19
CA VAL A 225 11.11 -3.59 -14.64
C VAL A 225 10.94 -5.07 -14.99
N LYS A 226 11.08 -5.93 -13.98
CA LYS A 226 10.90 -7.37 -14.10
C LYS A 226 10.59 -7.95 -12.73
N TYR A 227 9.67 -8.90 -12.68
CA TYR A 227 9.56 -9.81 -11.55
C TYR A 227 9.51 -11.25 -12.03
N THR A 228 10.18 -12.12 -11.30
CA THR A 228 10.27 -13.55 -11.58
C THR A 228 9.66 -14.31 -10.43
N VAL A 229 8.77 -15.26 -10.73
CA VAL A 229 8.14 -16.09 -9.71
C VAL A 229 8.39 -17.57 -9.99
N SER A 230 8.57 -18.33 -8.92
CA SER A 230 8.75 -19.77 -8.97
C SER A 230 8.07 -20.44 -7.78
N TYR A 231 7.77 -21.72 -7.94
CA TYR A 231 7.22 -22.59 -6.90
C TYR A 231 8.21 -23.72 -6.66
N SER A 232 8.39 -24.12 -5.41
CA SER A 232 9.35 -25.18 -5.06
C SER A 232 9.07 -26.52 -5.73
N VAL A 233 7.79 -26.78 -6.03
CA VAL A 233 7.33 -28.01 -6.67
C VAL A 233 7.36 -27.97 -8.20
N ASN A 234 7.61 -26.79 -8.81
CA ASN A 234 7.63 -26.59 -10.25
C ASN A 234 9.02 -26.14 -10.72
N ALA A 235 9.53 -26.76 -11.80
CA ALA A 235 10.84 -26.40 -12.34
C ALA A 235 10.84 -25.09 -13.15
N GLU A 236 9.69 -24.72 -13.74
CA GLU A 236 9.58 -23.53 -14.58
C GLU A 236 9.24 -22.28 -13.76
N SER A 237 9.95 -21.20 -14.04
CA SER A 237 9.69 -19.87 -13.48
C SER A 237 8.89 -19.05 -14.47
N ASN A 238 7.92 -18.27 -13.98
CA ASN A 238 7.24 -17.27 -14.79
C ASN A 238 8.02 -15.95 -14.72
N VAL A 239 8.20 -15.30 -15.86
CA VAL A 239 8.94 -14.04 -15.96
C VAL A 239 8.03 -12.99 -16.56
N TYR A 240 7.81 -11.94 -15.81
CA TYR A 240 7.00 -10.81 -16.25
C TYR A 240 7.90 -9.60 -16.37
N LYS A 241 7.75 -8.87 -17.46
CA LYS A 241 8.54 -7.66 -17.75
C LYS A 241 7.63 -6.46 -17.85
N ARG A 242 8.22 -5.27 -17.71
CA ARG A 242 7.57 -4.00 -17.99
C ARG A 242 8.49 -3.10 -18.80
N GLU A 243 7.93 -2.39 -19.76
CA GLU A 243 8.59 -1.30 -20.46
C GLU A 243 7.92 0.02 -20.06
N LEU A 244 8.72 1.03 -19.75
CA LEU A 244 8.24 2.29 -19.19
C LEU A 244 8.75 3.47 -20.01
N VAL A 245 7.86 4.45 -20.22
CA VAL A 245 8.17 5.76 -20.79
C VAL A 245 7.92 6.80 -19.71
N TYR A 246 8.84 7.76 -19.56
CA TYR A 246 8.82 8.74 -18.48
C TYR A 246 8.68 10.17 -19.00
N ASP A 247 8.15 11.03 -18.15
CA ASP A 247 8.20 12.48 -18.32
C ASP A 247 9.57 13.07 -17.92
N GLY A 248 9.69 14.40 -18.02
CA GLY A 248 10.91 15.13 -17.63
C GLY A 248 11.22 15.08 -16.14
N ASN A 249 10.24 14.74 -15.29
CA ASN A 249 10.39 14.59 -13.83
C ASN A 249 10.73 13.16 -13.42
N GLY A 250 10.84 12.23 -14.38
CA GLY A 250 11.16 10.84 -14.13
C GLY A 250 9.99 10.02 -13.59
N PHE A 251 8.75 10.46 -13.78
CA PHE A 251 7.53 9.69 -13.51
C PHE A 251 7.05 9.02 -14.80
N PRO A 252 6.54 7.78 -14.74
CA PRO A 252 6.11 7.08 -15.95
C PRO A 252 4.80 7.67 -16.47
N THR A 253 4.77 8.02 -17.76
CA THR A 253 3.54 8.39 -18.48
C THR A 253 2.91 7.20 -19.18
N LYS A 254 3.68 6.13 -19.40
CA LYS A 254 3.19 4.87 -19.99
C LYS A 254 3.95 3.68 -19.43
N ILE A 255 3.24 2.61 -19.13
CA ILE A 255 3.78 1.31 -18.72
C ILE A 255 3.15 0.24 -19.60
N THR A 256 3.96 -0.49 -20.36
CA THR A 256 3.57 -1.69 -21.08
C THR A 256 3.92 -2.90 -20.22
N ASN A 257 2.93 -3.69 -19.82
CA ASN A 257 3.13 -4.89 -19.03
C ASN A 257 3.05 -6.11 -19.94
N TYR A 258 3.94 -7.07 -19.70
CA TYR A 258 4.03 -8.30 -20.48
C TYR A 258 3.46 -9.48 -19.68
N LYS A 259 2.94 -10.48 -20.39
CA LYS A 259 2.49 -11.75 -19.82
C LYS A 259 3.68 -12.49 -19.19
N LYS A 260 3.39 -13.64 -18.58
CA LYS A 260 4.35 -14.50 -17.89
C LYS A 260 5.53 -15.04 -18.72
N ASP A 261 5.50 -14.83 -20.05
CA ASP A 261 6.59 -15.14 -20.97
C ASP A 261 7.60 -13.98 -21.12
N GLY A 262 7.26 -12.79 -20.63
CA GLY A 262 8.07 -11.58 -20.70
C GLY A 262 8.23 -11.02 -22.11
N VAL A 263 7.35 -11.39 -23.06
CA VAL A 263 7.42 -11.00 -24.47
C VAL A 263 6.06 -10.63 -25.06
N THR A 264 4.98 -11.30 -24.67
CA THR A 264 3.62 -10.99 -25.14
C THR A 264 3.05 -9.83 -24.32
N VAL A 265 2.60 -8.75 -24.97
CA VAL A 265 1.95 -7.63 -24.26
C VAL A 265 0.65 -8.12 -23.62
N ASN A 266 0.46 -7.76 -22.34
CA ASN A 266 -0.72 -8.09 -21.55
C ASN A 266 -1.68 -6.90 -21.47
N LEU A 267 -1.16 -5.76 -21.01
CA LEU A 267 -1.93 -4.55 -20.81
C LEU A 267 -1.02 -3.31 -20.84
N ILE A 268 -1.64 -2.15 -21.04
CA ILE A 268 -0.97 -0.85 -21.07
C ILE A 268 -1.65 0.08 -20.06
N ASN A 269 -0.84 0.77 -19.26
CA ASN A 269 -1.25 1.79 -18.31
C ASN A 269 -0.69 3.15 -18.76
N GLU A 270 -1.54 4.16 -18.92
CA GLU A 270 -1.13 5.51 -19.31
C GLU A 270 -1.55 6.52 -18.24
N TYR A 271 -0.58 7.27 -17.71
CA TYR A 271 -0.77 8.20 -16.61
C TYR A 271 -0.80 9.64 -17.08
N THR A 272 -1.66 10.45 -16.46
CA THR A 272 -1.56 11.91 -16.48
C THR A 272 -1.32 12.43 -15.06
N TYR A 273 -0.56 13.51 -14.92
CA TYR A 273 -0.13 14.09 -13.64
C TYR A 273 -0.66 15.52 -13.44
#